data_AF-A0A7K2XQY4-F1
#
_entry.id   AF-A0A7K2XQY4-F1
#
_cell.length_a   1.000
_cell.length_b   1.000
_cell.length_c   1.000
_cell.angle_alpha   90.00
_cell.angle_beta   90.00
_cell.angle_gamma   90.00
#
_symmetry.space_group_name_H-M   'P 1'
#
loop_
_entity.id
_entity.type
_entity.pdbx_description
1 polymer ?
#
loop_
_entity_poly.entity_id
_entity_poly.type
_entity_poly.pdbx_seq_one_letter_code
_entity_poly.pdbx_strand_id
1 'polypeptide(L)'
;MVLAGTVMAGCAGEAHDTGQEPGAGPRPQAARSGKVTVVYEPGTVAPEDREAVALIRNSRVLERSADWVNRSLTLPHDMVVKVTAAVPEGVTDAVTQPDGRTIFIPPSFLAEIEKALADVVKTVERPAQFPASEYNTDDLTVLSTEFIFGHEMGHALQRQLLLANLGLEEDAADGYASFYTVNEVGPGPSLAAAILFDEIARKEGVPTLERLSSDHPITQQRAYNFLCYLYGSDPKKYQRSLVDSGDLPKTRAPLCPQAWAMLDYGWWTQLRPHFSAPFKARGDEEQKKAHARLIAETNALAERINEIRKSQ
;
A
#
# COMPACT_ATOMS: atom_id res chain seq x y z
N MET A 1 20.40 -25.91 -3.44
CA MET A 1 20.63 -26.74 -4.64
C MET A 1 20.75 -25.81 -5.83
N VAL A 2 21.95 -25.68 -6.39
CA VAL A 2 22.27 -24.79 -7.52
C VAL A 2 21.94 -25.50 -8.82
N LEU A 3 21.21 -24.85 -9.73
CA LEU A 3 21.13 -25.27 -11.13
C LEU A 3 21.06 -24.03 -12.04
N ALA A 4 22.21 -23.73 -12.65
CA ALA A 4 22.34 -22.80 -13.75
C ALA A 4 22.04 -23.55 -15.06
N GLY A 5 21.23 -22.93 -15.94
CA GLY A 5 20.93 -23.44 -17.27
C GLY A 5 21.11 -22.34 -18.31
N THR A 6 22.15 -22.46 -19.11
CA THR A 6 22.46 -21.67 -20.31
C THR A 6 21.53 -22.06 -21.47
N VAL A 7 20.94 -21.08 -22.15
CA VAL A 7 20.24 -21.29 -23.43
C VAL A 7 20.99 -20.54 -24.53
N MET A 8 21.44 -21.28 -25.54
CA MET A 8 21.97 -20.72 -26.79
C MET A 8 20.82 -20.32 -27.70
N ALA A 9 20.84 -19.08 -28.21
CA ALA A 9 19.94 -18.62 -29.27
C ALA A 9 20.58 -18.90 -30.64
N GLY A 10 19.92 -19.71 -31.46
CA GLY A 10 20.22 -19.88 -32.88
C GLY A 10 19.29 -19.01 -33.73
N CYS A 11 19.87 -18.09 -34.50
CA CYS A 11 19.18 -17.32 -35.54
C CYS A 11 19.02 -18.17 -36.81
N ALA A 12 17.84 -18.13 -37.43
CA ALA A 12 17.67 -18.53 -38.82
C ALA A 12 16.60 -17.65 -39.49
N GLY A 13 16.98 -17.14 -40.66
CA GLY A 13 16.33 -16.07 -41.41
C GLY A 13 15.04 -16.44 -42.15
N GLU A 14 14.44 -15.36 -42.66
CA GLU A 14 13.12 -15.19 -43.27
C GLU A 14 12.87 -15.97 -44.57
N ALA A 15 11.58 -16.19 -44.84
CA ALA A 15 11.06 -16.26 -46.20
C ALA A 15 9.84 -15.34 -46.32
N HIS A 16 10.00 -14.28 -47.11
CA HIS A 16 8.94 -13.35 -47.50
C HIS A 16 7.97 -14.02 -48.48
N ASP A 17 6.67 -14.01 -48.16
CA ASP A 17 5.60 -14.25 -49.12
C ASP A 17 4.95 -12.90 -49.49
N THR A 18 4.84 -12.67 -50.78
CA THR A 18 4.36 -11.42 -51.39
C THR A 18 2.95 -11.62 -51.93
N GLY A 19 1.97 -10.94 -51.34
CA GLY A 19 0.72 -10.64 -52.05
C GLY A 19 -0.55 -10.78 -51.23
N GLN A 20 -0.86 -9.79 -50.40
CA GLN A 20 -2.25 -9.47 -50.05
C GLN A 20 -2.36 -7.98 -49.69
N GLU A 21 -3.25 -7.25 -50.36
CA GLU A 21 -3.54 -5.84 -50.06
C GLU A 21 -3.97 -5.68 -48.58
N PRO A 22 -3.29 -4.88 -47.75
CA PRO A 22 -3.71 -4.66 -46.37
C PRO A 22 -4.66 -3.45 -46.30
N GLY A 23 -5.91 -3.66 -46.73
CA GLY A 23 -6.93 -2.62 -46.85
C GLY A 23 -8.08 -2.75 -45.87
N ALA A 24 -7.80 -2.96 -44.57
CA ALA A 24 -8.62 -2.63 -43.40
C ALA A 24 -8.14 -3.49 -42.23
N GLY A 25 -7.11 -3.03 -41.51
CA GLY A 25 -6.79 -3.59 -40.20
C GLY A 25 -8.03 -3.55 -39.30
N PRO A 26 -8.19 -4.48 -38.35
CA PRO A 26 -9.26 -4.40 -37.37
C PRO A 26 -9.22 -3.00 -36.75
N ARG A 27 -10.36 -2.29 -36.80
CA ARG A 27 -10.53 -1.03 -36.08
C ARG A 27 -9.93 -1.22 -34.68
N PRO A 28 -9.08 -0.32 -34.17
CA PRO A 28 -8.60 -0.43 -32.81
C PRO A 28 -9.84 -0.47 -31.92
N GLN A 29 -10.17 -1.66 -31.39
CA GLN A 29 -11.02 -1.70 -30.21
C GLN A 29 -10.23 -0.90 -29.20
N ALA A 30 -10.81 0.20 -28.72
CA ALA A 30 -10.25 0.95 -27.62
C ALA A 30 -9.85 -0.09 -26.57
N ALA A 31 -8.55 -0.19 -26.27
CA ALA A 31 -8.04 -1.22 -25.37
C ALA A 31 -8.85 -1.13 -24.09
N ARG A 32 -9.65 -2.16 -23.80
CA ARG A 32 -10.51 -2.17 -22.63
C ARG A 32 -9.60 -2.13 -21.41
N SER A 33 -9.72 -1.10 -20.58
CA SER A 33 -9.04 -1.09 -19.29
C SER A 33 -9.46 -2.32 -18.49
N GLY A 34 -8.48 -3.00 -17.92
CA GLY A 34 -8.71 -3.99 -16.88
C GLY A 34 -9.50 -3.39 -15.72
N LYS A 35 -10.29 -4.22 -15.05
CA LYS A 35 -11.08 -3.87 -13.87
C LYS A 35 -10.62 -4.63 -12.65
N VAL A 36 -10.55 -3.93 -11.52
CA VAL A 36 -10.45 -4.52 -10.19
C VAL A 36 -11.84 -4.90 -9.69
N THR A 37 -12.03 -6.15 -9.31
CA THR A 37 -13.30 -6.66 -8.76
C THR A 37 -13.07 -7.31 -7.41
N VAL A 38 -13.89 -6.97 -6.42
CA VAL A 38 -13.87 -7.62 -5.10
C VAL A 38 -14.91 -8.73 -5.07
N VAL A 39 -14.50 -9.93 -4.68
CA VAL A 39 -15.33 -11.12 -4.60
C VAL A 39 -15.21 -11.72 -3.20
N TYR A 40 -16.36 -11.90 -2.55
CA TYR A 40 -16.47 -12.65 -1.29
C TYR A 40 -17.02 -14.04 -1.61
N GLU A 41 -16.34 -15.09 -1.15
CA GLU A 41 -16.75 -16.48 -1.34
C GLU A 41 -17.30 -17.06 -0.03
N PRO A 42 -18.54 -16.70 0.38
CA PRO A 42 -19.08 -17.04 1.71
C PRO A 42 -19.15 -18.54 1.97
N GLY A 43 -19.23 -19.37 0.92
CA GLY A 43 -19.22 -20.83 1.05
C GLY A 43 -17.89 -21.41 1.57
N THR A 44 -16.82 -20.63 1.56
CA THR A 44 -15.49 -21.03 2.07
C THR A 44 -15.22 -20.52 3.49
N VAL A 45 -16.07 -19.65 4.03
CA VAL A 45 -15.84 -18.96 5.31
C VAL A 45 -16.27 -19.84 6.49
N ALA A 46 -15.30 -20.18 7.36
CA ALA A 46 -15.56 -20.91 8.60
C ALA A 46 -16.48 -20.10 9.54
N PRO A 47 -17.35 -20.74 10.35
CA PRO A 47 -18.28 -20.04 11.23
C PRO A 47 -17.66 -18.96 12.11
N GLU A 48 -16.48 -19.21 12.65
CA GLU A 48 -15.70 -18.33 13.52
C GLU A 48 -15.20 -17.05 12.84
N ASP A 49 -14.99 -17.08 11.52
CA ASP A 49 -14.45 -15.93 10.76
C ASP A 49 -15.56 -15.04 10.17
N ARG A 50 -16.84 -15.44 10.30
CA ARG A 50 -17.96 -14.78 9.60
C ARG A 50 -18.19 -13.36 10.06
N GLU A 51 -17.94 -13.06 11.34
CA GLU A 51 -18.13 -11.73 11.91
C GLU A 51 -17.13 -10.74 11.32
N ALA A 52 -15.83 -11.05 11.38
CA ALA A 52 -14.77 -10.28 10.72
C ALA A 52 -15.05 -10.05 9.22
N VAL A 53 -15.43 -11.10 8.48
CA VAL A 53 -15.75 -10.97 7.05
C VAL A 53 -16.97 -10.07 6.83
N ALA A 54 -18.01 -10.19 7.65
CA ALA A 54 -19.21 -9.36 7.54
C ALA A 54 -18.89 -7.89 7.85
N LEU A 55 -18.06 -7.62 8.86
CA LEU A 55 -17.57 -6.28 9.20
C LEU A 55 -16.85 -5.64 8.00
N ILE A 56 -15.87 -6.34 7.43
CA ILE A 56 -15.10 -5.84 6.27
C ILE A 56 -15.98 -5.67 5.03
N ARG A 57 -16.94 -6.58 4.81
CA ARG A 57 -17.88 -6.46 3.68
C ARG A 57 -18.83 -5.28 3.84
N ASN A 58 -19.38 -5.08 5.03
CA ASN A 58 -20.35 -4.02 5.31
C ASN A 58 -19.69 -2.64 5.28
N SER A 59 -18.42 -2.54 5.68
CA SER A 59 -17.65 -1.29 5.63
C SER A 59 -17.28 -0.86 4.21
N ARG A 60 -17.37 -1.76 3.22
CA ARG A 60 -17.05 -1.51 1.79
C ARG A 60 -15.59 -1.06 1.56
N VAL A 61 -14.71 -1.36 2.51
CA VAL A 61 -13.33 -0.85 2.53
C VAL A 61 -12.49 -1.35 1.35
N LEU A 62 -12.63 -2.63 0.99
CA LEU A 62 -11.94 -3.22 -0.15
C LEU A 62 -12.44 -2.60 -1.46
N GLU A 63 -13.75 -2.40 -1.59
CA GLU A 63 -14.35 -1.81 -2.76
C GLU A 63 -13.99 -0.34 -2.94
N ARG A 64 -13.83 0.44 -1.85
CA ARG A 64 -13.36 1.84 -1.98
C ARG A 64 -12.01 1.94 -2.68
N SER A 65 -11.04 1.12 -2.26
CA SER A 65 -9.70 1.10 -2.86
C SER A 65 -9.72 0.54 -4.29
N ALA A 66 -10.46 -0.56 -4.52
CA ALA A 66 -10.66 -1.08 -5.88
C ALA A 66 -11.32 -0.05 -6.82
N ASP A 67 -12.34 0.67 -6.34
CA ASP A 67 -13.03 1.70 -7.11
C ASP A 67 -12.13 2.90 -7.37
N TRP A 68 -11.24 3.28 -6.43
CA TRP A 68 -10.25 4.32 -6.70
C TRP A 68 -9.35 3.92 -7.86
N VAL A 69 -8.77 2.72 -7.84
CA VAL A 69 -7.93 2.20 -8.94
C VAL A 69 -8.70 2.15 -10.26
N ASN A 70 -9.92 1.61 -10.26
CA ASN A 70 -10.77 1.54 -11.45
C ASN A 70 -11.09 2.92 -12.06
N ARG A 71 -11.23 3.95 -11.21
CA ARG A 71 -11.47 5.32 -11.67
C ARG A 71 -10.19 6.00 -12.10
N SER A 72 -9.07 5.77 -11.42
CA SER A 72 -7.84 6.56 -11.58
C SER A 72 -6.89 6.00 -12.63
N LEU A 73 -6.88 4.68 -12.87
CA LEU A 73 -5.87 4.01 -13.70
C LEU A 73 -6.48 3.24 -14.88
N THR A 74 -5.68 3.09 -15.94
CA THR A 74 -5.90 2.18 -17.05
C THR A 74 -5.04 0.95 -16.82
N LEU A 75 -5.67 -0.16 -16.42
CA LEU A 75 -4.97 -1.42 -16.16
C LEU A 75 -4.83 -2.26 -17.43
N PRO A 76 -3.72 -2.99 -17.62
CA PRO A 76 -3.54 -3.89 -18.76
C PRO A 76 -4.40 -5.16 -18.64
N HIS A 77 -4.70 -5.61 -17.42
CA HIS A 77 -5.47 -6.83 -17.16
C HIS A 77 -6.50 -6.63 -16.06
N ASP A 78 -7.57 -7.43 -16.10
CA ASP A 78 -8.50 -7.52 -14.98
C ASP A 78 -7.77 -8.06 -13.73
N MET A 79 -8.19 -7.60 -12.56
CA MET A 79 -7.68 -7.99 -11.26
C MET A 79 -8.82 -8.41 -10.35
N VAL A 80 -8.63 -9.47 -9.55
CA VAL A 80 -9.63 -9.95 -8.60
C VAL A 80 -9.07 -9.94 -7.19
N VAL A 81 -9.78 -9.28 -6.28
CA VAL A 81 -9.55 -9.36 -4.84
C VAL A 81 -10.51 -10.42 -4.30
N LYS A 82 -9.99 -11.50 -3.75
CA LYS A 82 -10.77 -12.66 -3.30
C LYS A 82 -10.70 -12.79 -1.79
N VAL A 83 -11.83 -12.55 -1.13
CA VAL A 83 -12.02 -12.93 0.28
C VAL A 83 -12.52 -14.37 0.33
N THR A 84 -11.59 -15.32 0.52
CA THR A 84 -11.83 -16.76 0.39
C THR A 84 -10.85 -17.57 1.23
N ALA A 85 -11.29 -18.71 1.77
CA ALA A 85 -10.39 -19.70 2.38
C ALA A 85 -9.80 -20.67 1.34
N ALA A 86 -10.26 -20.63 0.09
CA ALA A 86 -9.71 -21.43 -1.01
C ALA A 86 -8.47 -20.76 -1.61
N VAL A 87 -7.43 -20.64 -0.80
CA VAL A 87 -6.14 -20.03 -1.16
C VAL A 87 -5.09 -21.10 -1.52
N PRO A 88 -4.02 -20.74 -2.26
CA PRO A 88 -2.88 -21.62 -2.47
C PRO A 88 -2.25 -22.10 -1.15
N GLU A 89 -1.63 -23.27 -1.17
CA GLU A 89 -0.92 -23.81 0.01
C GLU A 89 0.16 -22.84 0.49
N GLY A 90 0.21 -22.62 1.81
CA GLY A 90 1.16 -21.71 2.45
C GLY A 90 0.70 -20.25 2.54
N VAL A 91 -0.44 -19.89 1.94
CA VAL A 91 -1.03 -18.55 2.10
C VAL A 91 -1.81 -18.49 3.42
N THR A 92 -1.32 -17.69 4.36
CA THR A 92 -1.92 -17.52 5.69
C THR A 92 -2.42 -16.09 5.94
N ASP A 93 -1.85 -15.12 5.23
CA ASP A 93 -2.16 -13.70 5.29
C ASP A 93 -2.72 -13.20 3.94
N ALA A 94 -3.06 -11.90 3.89
CA ALA A 94 -3.38 -11.27 2.62
C ALA A 94 -2.15 -11.30 1.71
N VAL A 95 -2.33 -11.64 0.43
CA VAL A 95 -1.21 -11.78 -0.49
C VAL A 95 -1.59 -11.51 -1.94
N THR A 96 -0.77 -10.72 -2.59
CA THR A 96 -0.81 -10.48 -4.03
C THR A 96 -0.04 -11.58 -4.75
N GLN A 97 -0.69 -12.21 -5.72
CA GLN A 97 -0.07 -13.25 -6.53
C GLN A 97 1.03 -12.68 -7.45
N PRO A 98 2.01 -13.49 -7.85
CA PRO A 98 3.16 -13.03 -8.64
C PRO A 98 2.80 -12.37 -9.98
N ASP A 99 1.64 -12.70 -10.56
CA ASP A 99 1.17 -12.07 -11.80
C ASP A 99 0.50 -10.69 -11.59
N GLY A 100 0.29 -10.28 -10.34
CA GLY A 100 -0.38 -9.04 -9.96
C GLY A 100 -1.89 -9.03 -10.26
N ARG A 101 -2.50 -10.17 -10.61
CA ARG A 101 -3.91 -10.24 -11.06
C ARG A 101 -4.86 -10.76 -9.99
N THR A 102 -4.35 -11.37 -8.95
CA THR A 102 -5.17 -11.84 -7.82
C THR A 102 -4.57 -11.37 -6.50
N ILE A 103 -5.42 -10.81 -5.64
CA ILE A 103 -5.11 -10.59 -4.23
C ILE A 103 -5.99 -11.56 -3.45
N PHE A 104 -5.39 -12.47 -2.68
CA PHE A 104 -6.11 -13.31 -1.75
C PHE A 104 -6.18 -12.63 -0.38
N ILE A 105 -7.33 -12.72 0.28
CA ILE A 105 -7.54 -12.28 1.65
C ILE A 105 -8.23 -13.44 2.39
N PRO A 106 -7.48 -14.27 3.12
CA PRO A 106 -8.05 -15.34 3.92
C PRO A 106 -9.03 -14.79 4.98
N PRO A 107 -10.22 -15.38 5.18
CA PRO A 107 -11.12 -15.00 6.26
C PRO A 107 -10.49 -15.08 7.65
N SER A 108 -9.67 -16.10 7.91
CA SER A 108 -8.95 -16.28 9.16
C SER A 108 -7.99 -15.12 9.46
N PHE A 109 -7.35 -14.57 8.42
CA PHE A 109 -6.48 -13.40 8.57
C PHE A 109 -7.26 -12.15 9.02
N LEU A 110 -8.48 -11.95 8.51
CA LEU A 110 -9.34 -10.86 8.97
C LEU A 110 -9.75 -11.04 10.43
N ALA A 111 -10.08 -12.27 10.84
CA ALA A 111 -10.40 -12.59 12.23
C ALA A 111 -9.18 -12.42 13.16
N GLU A 112 -7.97 -12.71 12.70
CA GLU A 112 -6.74 -12.46 13.45
C GLU A 112 -6.47 -10.97 13.66
N ILE A 113 -6.68 -10.13 12.64
CA ILE A 113 -6.62 -8.67 12.77
C ILE A 113 -7.64 -8.19 13.80
N GLU A 114 -8.89 -8.62 13.68
CA GLU A 114 -9.96 -8.25 14.62
C GLU A 114 -9.61 -8.64 16.05
N LYS A 115 -9.14 -9.87 16.26
CA LYS A 115 -8.72 -10.35 17.57
C LYS A 115 -7.55 -9.55 18.13
N ALA A 116 -6.53 -9.25 17.32
CA ALA A 116 -5.40 -8.44 17.75
C ALA A 116 -5.85 -7.05 18.19
N LEU A 117 -6.80 -6.44 17.46
CA LEU A 117 -7.34 -5.13 17.77
C LEU A 117 -8.32 -5.14 18.96
N ALA A 118 -9.02 -6.24 19.19
CA ALA A 118 -9.79 -6.47 20.41
C ALA A 118 -8.90 -6.51 21.65
N ASP A 119 -7.65 -6.94 21.53
CA ASP A 119 -6.67 -6.85 22.60
C ASP A 119 -6.13 -5.41 22.72
N VAL A 120 -5.76 -4.77 21.61
CA VAL A 120 -5.28 -3.37 21.58
C VAL A 120 -6.22 -2.42 22.30
N VAL A 121 -7.52 -2.46 22.01
CA VAL A 121 -8.48 -1.54 22.64
C VAL A 121 -8.60 -1.72 24.16
N LYS A 122 -8.17 -2.87 24.70
CA LYS A 122 -8.15 -3.16 26.13
C LYS A 122 -6.82 -2.80 26.78
N THR A 123 -5.71 -2.91 26.05
CA THR A 123 -4.34 -2.83 26.61
C THR A 123 -3.59 -1.57 26.25
N VAL A 124 -3.94 -0.91 25.14
CA VAL A 124 -3.27 0.28 24.62
C VAL A 124 -4.14 1.50 24.87
N GLU A 125 -3.58 2.50 25.56
CA GLU A 125 -4.25 3.78 25.76
C GLU A 125 -4.59 4.42 24.41
N ARG A 126 -5.84 4.86 24.26
CA ARG A 126 -6.30 5.51 23.02
C ARG A 126 -5.39 6.70 22.69
N PRO A 127 -4.74 6.69 21.53
CA PRO A 127 -3.96 7.84 21.11
C PRO A 127 -4.85 9.06 20.87
N ALA A 128 -4.38 10.25 21.25
CA ALA A 128 -5.19 11.48 21.22
C ALA A 128 -5.75 11.82 19.82
N GLN A 129 -5.09 11.35 18.76
CA GLN A 129 -5.44 11.49 17.35
C GLN A 129 -6.68 10.70 16.93
N PHE A 130 -7.07 9.65 17.66
CA PHE A 130 -8.27 8.89 17.36
C PHE A 130 -9.47 9.47 18.09
N PRO A 131 -10.58 9.80 17.39
CA PRO A 131 -11.83 10.13 18.07
C PRO A 131 -12.23 9.02 19.04
N ALA A 132 -12.69 9.37 20.24
CA ALA A 132 -13.08 8.36 21.23
C ALA A 132 -14.18 7.42 20.71
N SER A 133 -15.05 7.91 19.83
CA SER A 133 -16.08 7.11 19.15
C SER A 133 -15.52 6.09 18.16
N GLU A 134 -14.33 6.34 17.60
CA GLU A 134 -13.71 5.54 16.54
C GLU A 134 -12.58 4.64 17.06
N TYR A 135 -12.25 4.73 18.36
CA TYR A 135 -11.29 3.82 19.00
C TYR A 135 -12.01 2.61 19.59
N ASN A 136 -12.51 1.76 18.70
CA ASN A 136 -13.13 0.49 19.03
C ASN A 136 -12.61 -0.60 18.08
N THR A 137 -12.86 -1.87 18.41
CA THR A 137 -12.35 -3.01 17.66
C THR A 137 -12.75 -2.97 16.19
N ASP A 138 -14.03 -2.70 15.92
CA ASP A 138 -14.60 -2.73 14.57
C ASP A 138 -13.95 -1.67 13.67
N ASP A 139 -13.91 -0.42 14.12
CA ASP A 139 -13.35 0.70 13.36
C ASP A 139 -11.85 0.51 13.12
N LEU A 140 -11.09 0.12 14.15
CA LEU A 140 -9.67 -0.15 13.98
C LEU A 140 -9.43 -1.33 13.02
N THR A 141 -10.30 -2.35 13.03
CA THR A 141 -10.19 -3.52 12.14
C THR A 141 -10.39 -3.10 10.71
N VAL A 142 -11.46 -2.35 10.43
CA VAL A 142 -11.73 -1.80 9.10
C VAL A 142 -10.57 -0.93 8.61
N LEU A 143 -10.07 0.00 9.44
CA LEU A 143 -9.00 0.92 9.07
C LEU A 143 -7.66 0.21 8.86
N SER A 144 -7.31 -0.76 9.71
CA SER A 144 -6.08 -1.54 9.57
C SER A 144 -6.13 -2.43 8.33
N THR A 145 -7.29 -3.06 8.07
CA THR A 145 -7.51 -3.81 6.83
C THR A 145 -7.43 -2.91 5.59
N GLU A 146 -7.90 -1.65 5.64
CA GLU A 146 -7.73 -0.70 4.53
C GLU A 146 -6.26 -0.47 4.19
N PHE A 147 -5.42 -0.31 5.22
CA PHE A 147 -4.00 -0.09 5.04
C PHE A 147 -3.29 -1.34 4.50
N ILE A 148 -3.53 -2.51 5.11
CA ILE A 148 -2.95 -3.79 4.68
C ILE A 148 -3.40 -4.14 3.25
N PHE A 149 -4.66 -3.90 2.92
CA PHE A 149 -5.12 -4.07 1.54
C PHE A 149 -4.48 -3.07 0.58
N GLY A 150 -4.22 -1.83 1.04
CA GLY A 150 -3.39 -0.87 0.32
C GLY A 150 -2.02 -1.46 -0.01
N HIS A 151 -1.36 -2.10 0.95
CA HIS A 151 -0.05 -2.73 0.73
C HIS A 151 -0.12 -3.77 -0.39
N GLU A 152 -1.10 -4.68 -0.36
CA GLU A 152 -1.30 -5.66 -1.44
C GLU A 152 -1.62 -5.01 -2.79
N MET A 153 -2.44 -3.96 -2.80
CA MET A 153 -2.71 -3.20 -4.01
C MET A 153 -1.43 -2.58 -4.59
N GLY A 154 -0.50 -2.14 -3.74
CA GLY A 154 0.82 -1.64 -4.15
C GLY A 154 1.60 -2.67 -4.94
N HIS A 155 1.73 -3.90 -4.42
CA HIS A 155 2.35 -5.01 -5.14
C HIS A 155 1.66 -5.29 -6.48
N ALA A 156 0.33 -5.31 -6.48
CA ALA A 156 -0.43 -5.64 -7.67
C ALA A 156 -0.20 -4.59 -8.78
N LEU A 157 -0.22 -3.31 -8.43
CA LEU A 157 0.03 -2.22 -9.36
C LEU A 157 1.47 -2.22 -9.88
N GLN A 158 2.46 -2.47 -9.01
CA GLN A 158 3.86 -2.59 -9.42
C GLN A 158 4.04 -3.69 -10.47
N ARG A 159 3.42 -4.85 -10.26
CA ARG A 159 3.52 -6.02 -11.17
C ARG A 159 2.75 -5.80 -12.47
N GLN A 160 1.51 -5.31 -12.40
CA GLN A 160 0.69 -5.09 -13.59
C GLN A 160 1.22 -3.97 -14.48
N LEU A 161 1.67 -2.86 -13.88
CA LEU A 161 2.10 -1.68 -14.62
C LEU A 161 3.60 -1.68 -14.92
N LEU A 162 4.34 -2.70 -14.45
CA LEU A 162 5.79 -2.83 -14.58
C LEU A 162 6.51 -1.59 -14.04
N LEU A 163 6.10 -1.15 -12.84
CA LEU A 163 6.63 0.04 -12.22
C LEU A 163 8.07 -0.20 -11.76
N ALA A 164 8.94 0.80 -11.97
CA ALA A 164 10.31 0.74 -11.52
C ALA A 164 10.39 0.79 -9.98
N ASN A 165 11.07 -0.17 -9.37
CA ASN A 165 11.39 -0.17 -7.95
C ASN A 165 12.91 -0.06 -7.76
N LEU A 166 13.35 0.95 -7.01
CA LEU A 166 14.77 1.19 -6.69
C LEU A 166 15.13 0.83 -5.25
N GLY A 167 14.15 0.35 -4.45
CA GLY A 167 14.32 -0.03 -3.05
C GLY A 167 13.79 -1.43 -2.75
N LEU A 168 13.44 -1.68 -1.50
CA LEU A 168 12.78 -2.93 -1.08
C LEU A 168 11.32 -2.91 -1.54
N GLU A 169 10.83 -4.02 -2.10
CA GLU A 169 9.46 -4.11 -2.63
C GLU A 169 8.42 -3.91 -1.53
N GLU A 170 8.64 -4.49 -0.35
CA GLU A 170 7.76 -4.36 0.81
C GLU A 170 7.64 -2.92 1.32
N ASP A 171 8.74 -2.17 1.33
CA ASP A 171 8.74 -0.73 1.66
C ASP A 171 7.96 0.08 0.61
N ALA A 172 8.05 -0.30 -0.66
CA ALA A 172 7.29 0.34 -1.73
C ALA A 172 5.79 0.05 -1.57
N ALA A 173 5.40 -1.19 -1.27
CA ALA A 173 4.02 -1.59 -1.02
C ALA A 173 3.40 -0.87 0.19
N ASP A 174 4.11 -0.83 1.33
CA ASP A 174 3.74 0.00 2.49
C ASP A 174 3.66 1.50 2.15
N GLY A 175 4.58 1.94 1.29
CA GLY A 175 4.58 3.28 0.73
C GLY A 175 3.33 3.58 -0.07
N TYR A 176 2.86 2.64 -0.91
CA TYR A 176 1.60 2.80 -1.63
C TYR A 176 0.41 2.90 -0.68
N ALA A 177 0.36 2.02 0.33
CA ALA A 177 -0.70 2.05 1.34
C ALA A 177 -0.78 3.44 2.01
N SER A 178 0.36 3.99 2.41
CA SER A 178 0.46 5.34 3.00
C SER A 178 0.08 6.43 1.99
N PHE A 179 0.58 6.35 0.76
CA PHE A 179 0.28 7.28 -0.32
C PHE A 179 -1.23 7.34 -0.62
N TYR A 180 -1.86 6.20 -0.83
CA TYR A 180 -3.29 6.11 -1.15
C TYR A 180 -4.14 6.58 0.03
N THR A 181 -3.88 6.06 1.23
CA THR A 181 -4.73 6.36 2.40
C THR A 181 -4.65 7.83 2.76
N VAL A 182 -3.46 8.44 2.81
CA VAL A 182 -3.31 9.86 3.15
C VAL A 182 -3.96 10.78 2.11
N ASN A 183 -3.80 10.51 0.81
CA ASN A 183 -4.32 11.36 -0.25
C ASN A 183 -5.84 11.20 -0.47
N GLU A 184 -6.39 10.01 -0.26
CA GLU A 184 -7.75 9.67 -0.75
C GLU A 184 -8.74 9.25 0.34
N VAL A 185 -8.25 8.90 1.54
CA VAL A 185 -9.09 8.41 2.64
C VAL A 185 -9.00 9.33 3.85
N GLY A 186 -7.81 9.54 4.36
CA GLY A 186 -7.54 10.31 5.58
C GLY A 186 -6.53 9.63 6.50
N PRO A 187 -6.34 10.15 7.72
CA PRO A 187 -5.31 9.67 8.64
C PRO A 187 -5.60 8.30 9.27
N GLY A 188 -6.88 7.91 9.34
CA GLY A 188 -7.35 6.74 10.09
C GLY A 188 -6.60 5.44 9.78
N PRO A 189 -6.50 5.02 8.51
CA PRO A 189 -5.81 3.78 8.15
C PRO A 189 -4.34 3.74 8.57
N SER A 190 -3.57 4.81 8.32
CA SER A 190 -2.15 4.85 8.69
C SER A 190 -1.96 4.82 10.20
N LEU A 191 -2.85 5.48 10.96
CA LEU A 191 -2.82 5.45 12.42
C LEU A 191 -3.21 4.08 12.97
N ALA A 192 -4.27 3.46 12.46
CA ALA A 192 -4.73 2.14 12.91
C ALA A 192 -3.68 1.07 12.62
N ALA A 193 -3.09 1.10 11.43
CA ALA A 193 -1.98 0.22 11.06
C ALA A 193 -0.75 0.45 11.96
N ALA A 194 -0.38 1.71 12.25
CA ALA A 194 0.73 1.98 13.16
C ALA A 194 0.51 1.40 14.57
N ILE A 195 -0.71 1.49 15.11
CA ILE A 195 -1.06 0.91 16.42
C ILE A 195 -0.98 -0.62 16.38
N LEU A 196 -1.60 -1.23 15.37
CA LEU A 196 -1.60 -2.69 15.22
C LEU A 196 -0.15 -3.21 15.10
N PHE A 197 0.65 -2.58 14.26
CA PHE A 197 2.03 -3.02 14.00
C PHE A 197 2.97 -2.75 15.18
N ASP A 198 2.76 -1.67 15.93
CA ASP A 198 3.47 -1.43 17.20
C ASP A 198 3.17 -2.54 18.22
N GLU A 199 1.91 -2.95 18.36
CA GLU A 199 1.53 -4.04 19.26
C GLU A 199 2.08 -5.40 18.80
N ILE A 200 2.07 -5.69 17.49
CA ILE A 200 2.72 -6.88 16.93
C ILE A 200 4.21 -6.86 17.25
N ALA A 201 4.89 -5.74 17.01
CA ALA A 201 6.32 -5.60 17.28
C ALA A 201 6.67 -5.83 18.75
N ARG A 202 5.84 -5.35 19.69
CA ARG A 202 6.01 -5.59 21.14
C ARG A 202 5.92 -7.08 21.48
N LYS A 203 5.03 -7.83 20.82
CA LYS A 203 4.87 -9.28 21.01
C LYS A 203 6.01 -10.08 20.37
N GLU A 204 6.56 -9.61 19.25
CA GLU A 204 7.72 -10.23 18.59
C GLU A 204 9.00 -10.13 19.44
N GLY A 205 9.15 -9.07 20.24
CA GLY A 205 10.30 -8.89 21.12
C GLY A 205 11.58 -8.51 20.37
N VAL A 206 12.72 -9.14 20.74
CA VAL A 206 14.03 -8.83 20.12
C VAL A 206 14.10 -9.46 18.73
N PRO A 207 14.44 -8.70 17.66
CA PRO A 207 14.54 -9.25 16.31
C PRO A 207 15.54 -10.41 16.22
N THR A 208 15.10 -11.52 15.63
CA THR A 208 15.97 -12.66 15.31
C THR A 208 16.72 -12.44 13.99
N LEU A 209 17.70 -13.31 13.68
CA LEU A 209 18.39 -13.26 12.39
C LEU A 209 17.42 -13.46 11.22
N GLU A 210 16.46 -14.37 11.37
CA GLU A 210 15.42 -14.63 10.38
C GLU A 210 14.61 -13.37 10.12
N ARG A 211 14.17 -12.66 11.17
CA ARG A 211 13.40 -11.40 11.04
C ARG A 211 14.22 -10.29 10.40
N LEU A 212 15.50 -10.19 10.73
CA LEU A 212 16.43 -9.22 10.11
C LEU A 212 16.72 -9.53 8.64
N SER A 213 16.59 -10.79 8.23
CA SER A 213 16.80 -11.25 6.85
C SER A 213 15.52 -11.36 6.02
N SER A 214 14.36 -11.03 6.62
CA SER A 214 13.08 -10.99 5.92
C SER A 214 13.10 -9.96 4.79
N ASP A 215 12.27 -10.20 3.78
CA ASP A 215 11.90 -9.20 2.76
C ASP A 215 11.22 -7.96 3.34
N HIS A 216 10.40 -8.16 4.38
CA HIS A 216 9.76 -7.11 5.13
C HIS A 216 10.73 -6.38 6.07
N PRO A 217 10.62 -5.04 6.19
CA PRO A 217 11.29 -4.31 7.26
C PRO A 217 10.83 -4.81 8.64
N ILE A 218 11.67 -4.56 9.66
CA ILE A 218 11.30 -4.81 11.05
C ILE A 218 9.95 -4.14 11.36
N THR A 219 9.01 -4.87 11.96
CA THR A 219 7.63 -4.43 12.20
C THR A 219 7.54 -3.05 12.86
N GLN A 220 8.37 -2.83 13.88
CA GLN A 220 8.45 -1.54 14.56
C GLN A 220 8.88 -0.39 13.65
N GLN A 221 9.78 -0.65 12.69
CA GLN A 221 10.23 0.32 11.71
C GLN A 221 9.09 0.67 10.74
N ARG A 222 8.28 -0.32 10.33
CA ARG A 222 7.08 -0.10 9.50
C ARG A 222 6.11 0.86 10.19
N ALA A 223 5.78 0.61 11.46
CA ALA A 223 4.91 1.50 12.25
C ALA A 223 5.41 2.96 12.29
N TYR A 224 6.71 3.17 12.53
CA TYR A 224 7.29 4.51 12.50
C TYR A 224 7.32 5.14 11.10
N ASN A 225 7.44 4.34 10.03
CA ASN A 225 7.33 4.86 8.66
C ASN A 225 5.91 5.34 8.37
N PHE A 226 4.88 4.61 8.79
CA PHE A 226 3.47 5.01 8.59
C PHE A 226 3.18 6.34 9.28
N LEU A 227 3.59 6.48 10.55
CA LEU A 227 3.45 7.73 11.31
C LEU A 227 4.28 8.86 10.71
N CYS A 228 5.48 8.57 10.20
CA CYS A 228 6.34 9.56 9.57
C CYS A 228 5.74 10.09 8.27
N TYR A 229 5.20 9.22 7.41
CA TYR A 229 4.51 9.66 6.19
C TYR A 229 3.26 10.49 6.51
N LEU A 230 2.46 10.06 7.50
CA LEU A 230 1.29 10.82 7.94
C LEU A 230 1.68 12.20 8.51
N TYR A 231 2.63 12.25 9.45
CA TYR A 231 3.12 13.52 10.00
C TYR A 231 3.70 14.41 8.90
N GLY A 232 4.50 13.83 8.01
CA GLY A 232 5.14 14.53 6.89
C GLY A 232 4.13 15.15 5.92
N SER A 233 2.93 14.59 5.81
CA SER A 233 1.84 15.09 4.96
C SER A 233 1.25 16.42 5.43
N ASP A 234 1.22 16.68 6.75
CA ASP A 234 0.83 17.96 7.34
C ASP A 234 1.44 18.11 8.75
N PRO A 235 2.71 18.56 8.84
CA PRO A 235 3.40 18.66 10.13
C PRO A 235 2.69 19.58 11.12
N LYS A 236 2.02 20.64 10.63
CA LYS A 236 1.31 21.59 11.49
C LYS A 236 0.11 20.94 12.15
N LYS A 237 -0.64 20.12 11.40
CA LYS A 237 -1.80 19.39 11.89
C LYS A 237 -1.41 18.32 12.91
N TYR A 238 -0.30 17.61 12.68
CA TYR A 238 0.04 16.41 13.44
C TYR A 238 1.13 16.59 14.50
N GLN A 239 1.73 17.78 14.64
CA GLN A 239 2.77 18.06 15.65
C GLN A 239 2.37 17.62 17.06
N ARG A 240 1.23 18.10 17.55
CA ARG A 240 0.79 17.81 18.92
C ARG A 240 0.44 16.34 19.11
N SER A 241 -0.22 15.76 18.12
CA SER A 241 -0.81 14.43 18.23
C SER A 241 0.17 13.29 17.94
N LEU A 242 1.26 13.55 17.23
CA LEU A 242 2.26 12.52 16.91
C LEU A 242 3.61 12.79 17.57
N VAL A 243 4.11 14.04 17.56
CA VAL A 243 5.47 14.34 18.02
C VAL A 243 5.50 14.75 19.49
N ASP A 244 4.58 15.64 19.90
CA ASP A 244 4.55 16.11 21.28
C ASP A 244 3.96 15.05 22.23
N SER A 245 3.09 14.16 21.73
CA SER A 245 2.57 12.98 22.46
C SER A 245 3.63 11.90 22.69
N GLY A 246 4.64 11.82 21.81
CA GLY A 246 5.71 10.83 21.87
C GLY A 246 5.57 9.64 20.92
N ASP A 247 4.46 9.54 20.17
CA ASP A 247 4.22 8.44 19.22
C ASP A 247 5.24 8.42 18.07
N LEU A 248 5.67 9.59 17.61
CA LEU A 248 6.73 9.78 16.63
C LEU A 248 7.93 10.47 17.32
N PRO A 249 9.11 9.82 17.35
CA PRO A 249 10.28 10.39 18.01
C PRO A 249 10.64 11.77 17.46
N LYS A 250 10.94 12.72 18.36
CA LYS A 250 11.36 14.10 18.02
C LYS A 250 12.61 14.13 17.13
N THR A 251 13.44 13.10 17.17
CA THR A 251 14.62 12.94 16.32
C THR A 251 14.27 12.46 14.90
N ARG A 252 13.15 11.74 14.73
CA ARG A 252 12.65 11.26 13.43
C ARG A 252 11.82 12.33 12.70
N ALA A 253 10.99 13.05 13.44
CA ALA A 253 10.04 14.02 12.89
C ALA A 253 10.63 15.03 11.87
N PRO A 254 11.85 15.58 12.04
CA PRO A 254 12.42 16.52 11.06
C PRO A 254 12.66 15.94 9.66
N LEU A 255 12.79 14.60 9.54
CA LEU A 255 13.03 13.93 8.25
C LEU A 255 11.73 13.64 7.48
N CYS A 256 10.60 13.65 8.19
CA CYS A 256 9.33 13.16 7.68
C CYS A 256 8.67 14.00 6.58
N PRO A 257 8.72 15.35 6.60
CA PRO A 257 8.16 16.15 5.51
C PRO A 257 8.78 15.82 4.14
N GLN A 258 10.10 15.68 4.11
CA GLN A 258 10.83 15.32 2.89
C GLN A 258 10.61 13.85 2.50
N ALA A 259 10.55 12.93 3.48
CA ALA A 259 10.22 11.53 3.23
C ALA A 259 8.83 11.36 2.60
N TRP A 260 7.81 12.04 3.14
CA TRP A 260 6.47 12.07 2.54
C TRP A 260 6.50 12.69 1.14
N ALA A 261 7.17 13.83 0.95
CA ALA A 261 7.21 14.48 -0.35
C ALA A 261 7.89 13.63 -1.43
N MET A 262 8.91 12.84 -1.07
CA MET A 262 9.54 11.85 -1.97
C MET A 262 8.58 10.72 -2.33
N LEU A 263 7.89 10.16 -1.33
CA LEU A 263 6.93 9.07 -1.52
C LEU A 263 5.77 9.52 -2.43
N ASP A 264 5.14 10.64 -2.09
CA ASP A 264 3.98 11.20 -2.77
C ASP A 264 4.31 11.55 -4.23
N TYR A 265 5.43 12.26 -4.46
CA TYR A 265 5.90 12.54 -5.81
C TYR A 265 6.25 11.27 -6.59
N GLY A 266 6.90 10.31 -5.94
CA GLY A 266 7.28 9.03 -6.53
C GLY A 266 6.07 8.28 -7.07
N TRP A 267 5.07 8.04 -6.24
CA TRP A 267 3.85 7.32 -6.64
C TRP A 267 3.05 8.07 -7.70
N TRP A 268 2.83 9.37 -7.53
CA TRP A 268 2.15 10.14 -8.58
C TRP A 268 2.89 10.08 -9.93
N THR A 269 4.23 10.12 -9.90
CA THR A 269 5.06 10.04 -11.11
C THR A 269 4.98 8.67 -11.77
N GLN A 270 5.03 7.59 -10.98
CA GLN A 270 4.94 6.22 -11.49
C GLN A 270 3.55 5.90 -12.06
N LEU A 271 2.49 6.41 -11.44
CA LEU A 271 1.11 6.18 -11.92
C LEU A 271 0.73 7.06 -13.11
N ARG A 272 1.40 8.20 -13.30
CA ARG A 272 1.05 9.20 -14.32
C ARG A 272 0.91 8.68 -15.76
N PRO A 273 1.78 7.80 -16.27
CA PRO A 273 1.62 7.21 -17.60
C PRO A 273 0.35 6.34 -17.75
N HIS A 274 -0.21 5.91 -16.62
CA HIS A 274 -1.31 4.95 -16.55
C HIS A 274 -2.64 5.60 -16.14
N PHE A 275 -2.72 6.92 -15.95
CA PHE A 275 -3.98 7.54 -15.58
C PHE A 275 -5.08 7.28 -16.61
N SER A 276 -6.28 7.00 -16.13
CA SER A 276 -7.47 6.94 -16.96
C SER A 276 -7.74 8.32 -17.58
N ALA A 277 -8.37 8.36 -18.75
CA ALA A 277 -8.67 9.63 -19.41
C ALA A 277 -9.49 10.60 -18.53
N PRO A 278 -10.53 10.16 -17.77
CA PRO A 278 -11.27 11.04 -16.87
C PRO A 278 -10.44 11.56 -15.68
N PHE A 279 -9.46 10.79 -15.21
CA PHE A 279 -8.67 11.14 -14.02
C PHE A 279 -7.42 11.96 -14.36
N LYS A 280 -6.95 11.88 -15.62
CA LYS A 280 -5.65 12.42 -16.04
C LYS A 280 -5.38 13.87 -15.60
N ALA A 281 -6.35 14.76 -15.76
CA ALA A 281 -6.18 16.17 -15.41
C ALA A 281 -5.92 16.36 -13.90
N ARG A 282 -6.70 15.67 -13.05
CA ARG A 282 -6.50 15.68 -11.59
C ARG A 282 -5.15 15.05 -11.24
N GLY A 283 -4.84 13.88 -11.78
CA GLY A 283 -3.58 13.19 -11.48
C GLY A 283 -2.34 13.99 -11.90
N ASP A 284 -2.37 14.66 -13.06
CA ASP A 284 -1.28 15.54 -13.50
C ASP A 284 -1.12 16.75 -12.56
N GLU A 285 -2.22 17.30 -12.03
CA GLU A 285 -2.18 18.39 -11.07
C GLU A 285 -1.58 17.96 -9.73
N GLU A 286 -2.02 16.81 -9.19
CA GLU A 286 -1.48 16.27 -7.95
C GLU A 286 0.01 15.92 -8.07
N GLN A 287 0.42 15.31 -9.18
CA GLN A 287 1.84 15.06 -9.46
C GLN A 287 2.68 16.35 -9.49
N LYS A 288 2.15 17.42 -10.08
CA LYS A 288 2.81 18.73 -10.12
C LYS A 288 2.92 19.35 -8.73
N LYS A 289 1.86 19.26 -7.90
CA LYS A 289 1.89 19.73 -6.50
C LYS A 289 2.91 18.94 -5.68
N ALA A 290 2.91 17.61 -5.81
CA ALA A 290 3.85 16.73 -5.13
C ALA A 290 5.31 17.06 -5.52
N HIS A 291 5.58 17.35 -6.79
CA HIS A 291 6.91 17.78 -7.24
C HIS A 291 7.34 19.10 -6.61
N ALA A 292 6.46 20.10 -6.61
CA ALA A 292 6.74 21.39 -6.00
C ALA A 292 7.00 21.25 -4.49
N ARG A 293 6.22 20.39 -3.83
CA ARG A 293 6.43 20.04 -2.42
C ARG A 293 7.78 19.38 -2.18
N LEU A 294 8.17 18.41 -3.01
CA LEU A 294 9.47 17.75 -2.90
C LEU A 294 10.64 18.75 -2.97
N ILE A 295 10.58 19.70 -3.90
CA ILE A 295 11.59 20.77 -4.00
C ILE A 295 11.63 21.60 -2.71
N ALA A 296 10.47 22.04 -2.22
CA ALA A 296 10.37 22.87 -1.02
C ALA A 296 10.89 22.13 0.23
N GLU A 297 10.45 20.89 0.45
CA GLU A 297 10.82 20.10 1.63
C GLU A 297 12.28 19.63 1.58
N THR A 298 12.85 19.42 0.39
CA THR A 298 14.29 19.14 0.25
C THR A 298 15.13 20.35 0.68
N ASN A 299 14.75 21.55 0.26
CA ASN A 299 15.43 22.78 0.68
C ASN A 299 15.25 23.03 2.19
N ALA A 300 14.03 22.83 2.71
CA ALA A 300 13.74 22.99 4.13
C ALA A 300 14.55 22.01 5.01
N LEU A 301 14.68 20.75 4.58
CA LEU A 301 15.50 19.75 5.27
C LEU A 301 16.98 20.17 5.29
N ALA A 302 17.50 20.70 4.19
CA ALA A 302 18.90 21.18 4.14
C ALA A 302 19.17 22.28 5.18
N GLU A 303 18.28 23.27 5.28
CA GLU A 303 18.37 24.32 6.31
C GLU A 303 18.27 23.74 7.72
N ARG A 304 17.33 22.81 7.95
CA ARG A 304 17.15 22.18 9.25
C ARG A 304 18.38 21.38 9.70
N ILE A 305 19.01 20.64 8.78
CA ILE A 305 20.25 19.91 9.07
C ILE A 305 21.38 20.89 9.42
N ASN A 306 21.46 22.04 8.74
CA ASN A 306 22.45 23.06 9.04
C ASN A 306 22.25 23.68 10.43
N GLU A 307 21.01 23.91 10.86
CA GLU A 307 20.68 24.35 12.22
C GLU A 307 21.13 23.33 13.27
N ILE A 308 20.78 22.05 13.08
CA ILE A 308 21.14 20.97 14.00
C ILE A 308 22.66 20.89 14.15
N ARG A 309 23.41 20.92 13.03
CA ARG A 309 24.88 20.87 13.03
C ARG A 309 25.52 22.06 13.76
N LYS A 310 24.91 23.24 13.70
CA LYS A 310 25.41 24.44 14.41
C LYS A 310 25.11 24.41 15.90
N SER A 311 24.16 23.60 16.34
CA SER A 311 23.73 23.48 17.74
C SER A 311 24.46 22.40 18.54
N GLN A 312 25.29 21.60 17.87
CA GLN A 312 26.17 20.58 18.47
C GLN A 312 27.56 21.15 18.75
#